data_AF-A0AAI8MCL6-F1
#
_entry.id   AF-A0AAI8MCL6-F1
#
_cell.length_a   1.000
_cell.length_b   1.000
_cell.length_c   1.000
_cell.angle_alpha   90.00
_cell.angle_beta   90.00
_cell.angle_gamma   90.00
#
_symmetry.space_group_name_H-M   'P 1'
#
loop_
_entity.id
_entity.type
_entity.pdbx_description
1 polymer ?
#
loop_
_entity_poly.entity_id
_entity_poly.type
_entity_poly.pdbx_seq_one_letter_code
_entity_poly.pdbx_strand_id
1 'polypeptide(L)'
;MSQPLARQRIKVADAVALLGLEARTIRDMAQRGEIPGAAKPRGVWTFDLALLEDYQRRCEETACQRAADLRPRPAVSGVVTSSTAASRSVARTSNGHYGQTIQKLRALAAARSATAR
;
A
#
# COMPACT_ATOMS: atom_id res chain seq x y z
N MET A 1 36.69 -21.25 -8.53
CA MET A 1 36.94 -19.82 -8.27
C MET A 1 35.80 -19.03 -8.90
N SER A 2 34.76 -18.72 -8.13
CA SER A 2 33.64 -17.92 -8.62
C SER A 2 34.13 -16.50 -8.83
N GLN A 3 34.20 -16.07 -10.09
CA GLN A 3 34.50 -14.69 -10.45
C GLN A 3 33.51 -13.78 -9.70
N PRO A 4 33.95 -12.73 -8.98
CA PRO A 4 33.01 -11.78 -8.42
C PRO A 4 32.36 -11.08 -9.61
N LEU A 5 31.12 -11.47 -9.94
CA LEU A 5 30.30 -10.78 -10.92
C LEU A 5 30.37 -9.30 -10.56
N ALA A 6 30.98 -8.51 -11.44
CA ALA A 6 31.22 -7.10 -11.20
C ALA A 6 29.89 -6.47 -10.74
N ARG A 7 29.89 -5.92 -9.53
CA ARG A 7 28.69 -5.39 -8.89
C ARG A 7 28.07 -4.31 -9.78
N GLN A 8 27.02 -4.68 -10.52
CA GLN A 8 26.41 -3.79 -11.50
C GLN A 8 25.66 -2.68 -10.77
N ARG A 9 26.03 -1.44 -11.07
CA ARG A 9 25.38 -0.26 -10.51
C ARG A 9 24.54 0.44 -11.55
N ILE A 10 23.33 0.83 -11.17
CA ILE A 10 22.37 1.53 -12.01
C ILE A 10 22.10 2.94 -11.49
N LYS A 11 21.56 3.81 -12.35
CA LYS A 11 21.23 5.19 -11.98
C LYS A 11 19.79 5.29 -11.47
N VAL A 12 19.42 6.47 -10.96
CA VAL A 12 18.06 6.77 -10.47
C VAL A 12 16.98 6.47 -11.54
N ALA A 13 17.23 6.76 -12.81
CA ALA A 13 16.26 6.51 -13.88
C ALA A 13 15.89 5.02 -14.01
N ASP A 14 16.88 4.14 -13.94
CA ASP A 14 16.67 2.69 -13.99
C ASP A 14 15.98 2.19 -12.72
N ALA A 15 16.35 2.76 -11.57
CA ALA A 15 15.70 2.45 -10.29
C ALA A 15 14.22 2.88 -10.27
N VAL A 16 13.85 3.97 -10.96
CA VAL A 16 12.45 4.39 -11.17
C VAL A 16 11.70 3.32 -11.97
N ALA A 17 12.30 2.81 -13.04
CA ALA A 17 11.68 1.77 -13.87
C ALA A 17 11.48 0.45 -13.10
N LEU A 18 12.42 0.09 -12.22
CA LEU A 18 12.33 -1.10 -11.37
C LEU A 18 11.28 -0.96 -10.26
N LEU A 19 11.40 0.08 -9.43
CA LEU A 19 10.56 0.23 -8.23
C LEU A 19 9.17 0.82 -8.54
N GLY A 20 8.99 1.45 -9.70
CA GLY A 20 7.74 2.17 -10.05
C GLY A 20 7.49 3.42 -9.19
N LEU A 21 8.51 3.92 -8.49
CA LEU A 21 8.43 5.10 -7.61
C LEU A 21 9.01 6.34 -8.29
N GLU A 22 8.53 7.52 -7.91
CA GLU A 22 9.08 8.77 -8.42
C GLU A 22 10.55 8.96 -8.02
N ALA A 23 11.35 9.57 -8.90
CA ALA A 23 12.77 9.81 -8.66
C ALA A 23 13.04 10.58 -7.36
N ARG A 24 12.18 11.53 -6.98
CA ARG A 24 12.29 12.25 -5.70
C ARG A 24 12.14 11.31 -4.51
N THR A 25 11.11 10.47 -4.50
CA THR A 25 10.88 9.47 -3.47
C THR A 25 12.06 8.52 -3.32
N ILE A 26 12.60 8.01 -4.44
CA ILE A 26 13.76 7.11 -4.42
C ILE A 26 14.99 7.79 -3.82
N ARG A 27 15.25 9.07 -4.17
CA ARG A 27 16.37 9.84 -3.62
C ARG A 27 16.20 10.08 -2.11
N ASP A 28 14.98 10.40 -1.68
CA ASP A 28 14.69 10.62 -0.26
C ASP A 28 14.82 9.32 0.54
N MET A 29 14.34 8.18 0.01
CA MET A 29 14.53 6.85 0.61
C MET A 29 16.01 6.46 0.70
N ALA A 30 16.77 6.72 -0.36
CA ALA A 30 18.22 6.49 -0.39
C ALA A 30 18.95 7.35 0.65
N GLN A 31 18.54 8.62 0.80
CA GLN A 31 19.08 9.52 1.82
C GLN A 31 18.76 9.06 3.24
N ARG A 32 17.59 8.45 3.46
CA ARG A 32 17.21 7.85 4.75
C ARG A 32 17.88 6.50 5.02
N GLY A 33 18.59 5.92 4.04
CA GLY A 33 19.23 4.62 4.17
C GLY A 33 18.28 3.43 4.06
N GLU A 34 17.06 3.64 3.52
CA GLU A 34 16.04 2.59 3.37
C GLU A 34 16.33 1.64 2.20
N ILE A 35 17.05 2.13 1.17
CA ILE A 35 17.38 1.35 -0.02
C ILE A 35 18.76 0.71 0.17
N PRO A 36 18.86 -0.63 0.23
CA PRO A 36 20.14 -1.32 0.37
C PRO A 36 21.02 -1.11 -0.86
N GLY A 37 22.33 -0.97 -0.64
CA GLY A 37 23.29 -0.77 -1.73
C GLY A 37 23.23 0.59 -2.42
N ALA A 38 22.39 1.52 -1.95
CA ALA A 38 22.39 2.91 -2.38
C ALA A 38 23.72 3.60 -1.98
N ALA A 39 24.34 4.28 -2.94
CA ALA A 39 25.52 5.09 -2.70
C ALA A 39 25.46 6.38 -3.53
N LYS A 40 26.09 7.43 -3.03
CA LYS A 40 26.12 8.75 -3.69
C LYS A 40 27.54 9.14 -4.12
N PRO A 41 28.22 8.37 -5.00
CA PRO A 41 29.54 8.74 -5.49
C PRO A 41 29.46 10.07 -6.24
N ARG A 42 30.30 11.03 -5.87
CA ARG A 42 30.40 12.36 -6.53
C ARG A 42 29.05 13.09 -6.65
N GLY A 43 28.16 12.92 -5.68
CA GLY A 43 26.88 13.63 -5.63
C GLY A 43 25.74 12.99 -6.46
N VAL A 44 26.01 11.91 -7.20
CA VAL A 44 25.01 11.19 -8.00
C VAL A 44 24.59 9.91 -7.29
N TRP A 45 23.28 9.71 -7.10
CA TRP A 45 22.76 8.47 -6.53
C TRP A 45 22.91 7.29 -7.51
N THR A 46 23.44 6.19 -6.98
CA THR A 46 23.65 4.92 -7.69
C THR A 46 23.20 3.77 -6.80
N PHE A 47 22.66 2.73 -7.42
CA PHE A 47 22.08 1.59 -6.72
C PHE A 47 22.73 0.30 -7.22
N ASP A 48 22.96 -0.63 -6.31
CA ASP A 48 23.34 -2.00 -6.67
C ASP A 48 22.12 -2.71 -7.21
N LEU A 49 22.20 -3.23 -8.43
CA LEU A 49 21.06 -3.86 -9.11
C LEU A 49 20.53 -5.07 -8.34
N ALA A 50 21.42 -5.97 -7.92
CA ALA A 50 21.03 -7.22 -7.25
C ALA A 50 20.38 -6.95 -5.90
N LEU A 51 20.90 -5.97 -5.15
CA LEU A 51 20.30 -5.56 -3.87
C LEU A 51 18.96 -4.84 -4.08
N LEU A 52 18.80 -4.09 -5.17
CA LEU A 52 17.56 -3.39 -5.47
C LEU A 52 16.44 -4.35 -5.85
N GLU A 53 16.74 -5.38 -6.66
CA GLU A 53 15.78 -6.43 -7.03
C GLU A 53 15.35 -7.25 -5.80
N ASP A 54 16.30 -7.62 -4.94
CA ASP A 54 15.99 -8.32 -3.70
C ASP A 54 15.16 -7.45 -2.75
N TYR A 55 15.46 -6.16 -2.66
CA TYR A 55 14.66 -5.20 -1.91
C TYR A 55 13.22 -5.13 -2.42
N GLN A 56 13.04 -5.00 -3.74
CA GLN A 56 11.71 -4.96 -4.36
C GLN A 56 10.90 -6.20 -4.00
N ARG A 57 11.49 -7.40 -4.16
CA ARG A 57 10.85 -8.66 -3.79
C ARG A 57 10.40 -8.67 -2.33
N ARG A 58 11.25 -8.26 -1.39
CA ARG A 58 10.89 -8.20 0.05
C ARG A 58 9.77 -7.20 0.34
N CYS A 59 9.76 -6.06 -0.36
CA CYS A 59 8.69 -5.08 -0.26
C CYS A 59 7.35 -5.66 -0.73
N GLU A 60 7.35 -6.37 -1.86
CA GLU A 60 6.18 -7.06 -2.39
C GLU A 60 5.69 -8.15 -1.44
N GLU A 61 6.58 -8.99 -0.91
CA GLU A 61 6.25 -10.02 0.10
C GLU A 61 5.61 -9.40 1.35
N THR A 62 6.19 -8.31 1.87
CA THR A 62 5.65 -7.61 3.04
C THR A 62 4.28 -7.00 2.74
N ALA A 63 4.09 -6.42 1.55
CA ALA A 63 2.80 -5.87 1.15
C ALA A 63 1.73 -6.95 1.01
N CYS A 64 2.07 -8.09 0.41
CA CYS A 64 1.22 -9.27 0.31
C CYS A 64 0.84 -9.81 1.70
N GLN A 65 1.82 -9.92 2.62
CA GLN A 65 1.56 -10.39 3.97
C GLN A 65 0.61 -9.46 4.73
N ARG A 66 0.84 -8.14 4.67
CA ARG A 66 -0.07 -7.15 5.28
C ARG A 66 -1.49 -7.25 4.71
N ALA A 67 -1.63 -7.47 3.40
CA ALA A 67 -2.93 -7.67 2.78
C ALA A 67 -3.61 -8.97 3.25
N ALA A 68 -2.83 -10.03 3.50
CA ALA A 68 -3.34 -11.29 4.06
C ALA A 68 -3.74 -11.14 5.54
N ASP A 69 -2.96 -10.43 6.35
CA ASP A 69 -3.26 -10.17 7.76
C ASP A 69 -4.51 -9.29 7.94
N LEU A 70 -4.76 -8.39 6.97
CA LEU A 70 -5.97 -7.56 6.93
C LEU A 70 -7.21 -8.32 6.41
N ARG A 71 -7.07 -9.56 5.91
CA ARG A 71 -8.27 -10.37 5.65
C ARG A 71 -8.96 -10.65 6.97
N PRO A 72 -10.25 -10.31 7.14
CA PRO A 72 -11.02 -10.75 8.29
C PRO A 72 -10.89 -12.27 8.39
N ARG A 73 -10.35 -12.76 9.51
CA ARG A 73 -10.29 -14.18 9.83
C ARG A 73 -11.65 -14.78 9.50
N PRO A 74 -11.75 -15.84 8.68
CA PRO A 74 -13.04 -16.47 8.43
C PRO A 74 -13.57 -16.89 9.80
N ALA A 75 -14.66 -16.24 10.23
CA ALA A 75 -15.42 -16.69 11.38
C ALA A 75 -15.80 -18.13 11.05
N VAL A 76 -15.35 -19.07 11.87
CA VAL A 76 -15.77 -20.47 11.81
C VAL A 76 -17.28 -20.45 11.85
N SER A 77 -17.92 -20.63 10.68
CA SER A 77 -19.36 -20.57 10.53
C SER A 77 -19.92 -21.92 10.95
N GLY A 78 -20.04 -22.10 12.27
CA GLY A 78 -21.01 -23.03 12.85
C GLY A 78 -22.36 -22.34 12.87
N VAL A 79 -23.30 -22.85 12.08
CA VAL A 79 -24.69 -22.38 11.99
C VAL A 79 -25.33 -22.24 13.36
N VAL A 80 -25.81 -21.03 13.73
CA VAL A 80 -27.10 -20.82 14.42
C VAL A 80 -27.72 -19.49 13.96
N THR A 81 -29.02 -19.59 13.77
CA THR A 81 -30.07 -18.73 13.21
C THR A 81 -30.21 -17.28 13.74
N SER A 82 -30.81 -16.48 12.85
CA SER A 82 -31.67 -15.28 13.05
C SER A 82 -31.03 -13.89 13.09
N SER A 83 -31.39 -13.13 12.05
CA SER A 83 -31.14 -11.70 11.85
C SER A 83 -31.63 -10.85 13.04
N THR A 84 -30.77 -9.99 13.59
CA THR A 84 -31.12 -8.62 14.03
C THR A 84 -29.89 -7.83 14.48
N ALA A 85 -29.95 -6.51 14.21
CA ALA A 85 -29.06 -5.43 14.66
C ALA A 85 -27.62 -5.38 14.10
N ALA A 86 -27.47 -4.65 13.00
CA ALA A 86 -26.17 -4.25 12.46
C ALA A 86 -25.43 -3.30 13.42
N SER A 87 -24.33 -3.78 14.01
CA SER A 87 -23.37 -2.96 14.75
C SER A 87 -22.68 -1.97 13.81
N ARG A 88 -22.86 -0.67 14.08
CA ARG A 88 -22.19 0.41 13.36
C ARG A 88 -20.73 0.48 13.77
N SER A 89 -19.82 -0.02 12.91
CA SER A 89 -18.40 0.29 13.00
C SER A 89 -18.16 1.73 12.53
N VAL A 90 -17.78 2.61 13.47
CA VAL A 90 -17.31 3.97 13.18
C VAL A 90 -15.83 3.89 12.83
N ALA A 91 -15.52 3.66 11.55
CA ALA A 91 -14.15 3.77 11.04
C ALA A 91 -13.76 5.24 10.93
N ARG A 92 -12.79 5.66 11.76
CA ARG A 92 -12.22 7.01 11.76
C ARG A 92 -11.10 7.09 10.71
N THR A 93 -11.48 7.24 9.44
CA THR A 93 -10.53 7.47 8.33
C THR A 93 -10.78 8.84 7.71
N SER A 94 -9.71 9.52 7.29
CA SER A 94 -9.62 10.92 6.83
C SER A 94 -10.42 11.30 5.56
N ASN A 95 -11.48 10.57 5.20
CA ASN A 95 -12.37 10.86 4.06
C ASN A 95 -13.71 11.46 4.50
N GLY A 96 -13.68 12.50 5.34
CA GLY A 96 -14.89 13.13 5.92
C GLY A 96 -15.93 13.61 4.89
N HIS A 97 -15.49 13.95 3.68
CA HIS A 97 -16.37 14.46 2.62
C HIS A 97 -17.26 13.37 1.98
N TYR A 98 -16.78 12.13 1.89
CA TYR A 98 -17.54 11.05 1.26
C TYR A 98 -18.66 10.55 2.19
N GLY A 99 -18.39 10.48 3.49
CA GLY A 99 -19.38 10.10 4.51
C GLY A 99 -20.59 11.03 4.54
N GLN A 100 -20.37 12.34 4.46
CA GLN A 100 -21.46 13.33 4.42
C GLN A 100 -22.31 13.21 3.15
N THR A 101 -21.68 12.94 2.01
CA THR A 101 -22.39 12.76 0.73
C THR A 101 -23.30 11.53 0.78
N ILE A 102 -22.81 10.41 1.30
CA ILE A 102 -23.60 9.18 1.50
C ILE A 102 -24.78 9.43 2.45
N GLN A 103 -24.56 10.18 3.54
CA GLN A 103 -25.63 10.49 4.50
C GLN A 103 -26.72 11.36 3.88
N LYS A 104 -26.36 12.40 3.10
CA LYS A 104 -27.34 13.24 2.38
C LYS A 104 -28.17 12.42 1.39
N LEU A 105 -27.53 11.55 0.61
CA LEU A 105 -28.22 10.69 -0.36
C LEU A 105 -29.24 9.76 0.33
N ARG A 106 -28.88 9.19 1.48
CA ARG A 106 -29.78 8.34 2.27
C ARG A 106 -30.97 9.13 2.85
N ALA A 107 -30.73 10.35 3.34
CA ALA A 107 -31.79 11.21 3.86
C ALA A 107 -32.79 11.61 2.76
N LEU A 108 -32.29 11.95 1.56
CA LEU A 108 -33.13 12.29 0.41
C LEU A 108 -33.96 11.09 -0.07
N ALA A 109 -33.39 9.89 -0.10
CA ALA A 109 -34.12 8.67 -0.45
C ALA A 109 -35.23 8.37 0.57
N ALA A 110 -34.95 8.52 1.87
CA ALA A 110 -35.93 8.32 2.93
C ALA A 110 -37.08 9.33 2.86
N ALA A 111 -36.78 10.60 2.57
CA ALA A 111 -37.80 11.63 2.37
C ALA A 111 -38.70 11.30 1.15
N ARG A 112 -38.11 10.86 0.03
CA ARG A 112 -38.87 10.47 -1.18
C ARG A 112 -39.78 9.26 -0.95
N SER A 113 -39.36 8.29 -0.13
CA SER A 113 -40.21 7.16 0.23
C SER A 113 -41.34 7.52 1.22
N ALA A 114 -41.18 8.58 2.00
CA ALA A 114 -42.20 9.06 2.92
C ALA A 114 -43.30 9.90 2.21
N THR A 115 -42.97 10.53 1.08
CA THR A 115 -43.93 11.29 0.26
C THR A 115 -44.73 10.41 -0.72
N ALA A 116 -44.40 9.11 -0.82
CA ALA A 116 -45.08 8.15 -1.68
C ALA A 116 -46.07 7.24 -0.94
N ARG A 117 -46.69 7.75 0.13
CA ARG A 117 -47.74 7.07 0.89
C ARG A 117 -48.94 7.99 1.09
#